data_AF-A0A821DAZ1-F1
#
_entry.id   AF-A0A821DAZ1-F1
#
_cell.length_a   1.000
_cell.length_b   1.000
_cell.length_c   1.000
_cell.angle_alpha   90.00
_cell.angle_beta   90.00
_cell.angle_gamma   90.00
#
_symmetry.space_group_name_H-M   'P 1'
#
loop_
_entity.id
_entity.type
_entity.pdbx_description
1 polymer ?
#
loop_
_entity_poly.entity_id
_entity_poly.type
_entity_poly.pdbx_seq_one_letter_code
_entity_poly.pdbx_strand_id
1 'polypeptide(L)'
;MWIQSFLPQMNSITNLHIETFDRNMNFDLIRQLIHCCHSSLQNITLIVYNIYGFNGQTLEKLFQIYIDMTEQLHQFQSDWWLDDCRPPVFVLTHSVKTHKLDLNFILRFLSSYNCAQRLILVHDLEFEYNYNLIDMVLEQPESPIRSCTLAMLIEPIELYVRDFHDLLILKLNDKSNSDISRKLVQIVLPLDNDDTQKFKETYKNLFENSIETDIEVVQGEKTIISKLLIQLLEGQRNEEPNHSLSATKLIAKKLSEGVEGGKPVIDYDIFIKIFTHDAFAQLSSIFDMYEDQYGYPIQVAIEHQCQIPIVEYTRSPSGYHAKILRQALDKEPIDYTTLIRTIIGHESKDLCEVKLEYSKMYDETLHQTIEHRIDIAEIKKIFVVIIATGDDLTPRNGEEDCSGDKDSSSSTGAPLNAITSKVMEKKSKHSLDVLEKFAQILKIRTSN
;
A
#
# COMPACT_ATOMS: atom_id res chain seq x y z
N MET A 1 -42.84 33.91 1.60
CA MET A 1 -42.43 34.13 3.01
C MET A 1 -41.42 33.09 3.49
N TRP A 2 -41.63 31.78 3.32
CA TRP A 2 -40.66 30.75 3.76
C TRP A 2 -39.31 30.80 3.01
N ILE A 3 -39.32 31.01 1.70
CA ILE A 3 -38.10 31.12 0.86
C ILE A 3 -37.20 32.29 1.29
N GLN A 4 -37.77 33.42 1.73
CA GLN A 4 -37.00 34.58 2.23
C GLN A 4 -36.37 34.34 3.61
N SER A 5 -36.89 33.39 4.39
CA SER A 5 -36.30 32.96 5.67
C SER A 5 -35.28 31.83 5.49
N PHE A 6 -35.42 31.03 4.42
CA PHE A 6 -34.60 29.85 4.16
C PHE A 6 -33.33 30.20 3.34
N LEU A 7 -33.40 31.20 2.44
CA LEU A 7 -32.24 31.67 1.66
C LEU A 7 -31.04 32.11 2.52
N PRO A 8 -31.22 32.90 3.59
CA PRO A 8 -30.11 33.32 4.45
C PRO A 8 -29.51 32.14 5.23
N GLN A 9 -30.33 31.15 5.60
CA GLN A 9 -29.88 29.95 6.30
C GLN A 9 -29.11 29.01 5.38
N MET A 10 -29.55 28.84 4.13
CA MET A 10 -28.82 28.07 3.11
C MET A 10 -27.51 28.73 2.75
N ASN A 11 -27.49 30.05 2.50
CA ASN A 11 -26.26 30.82 2.28
C ASN A 11 -25.34 30.77 3.49
N SER A 12 -25.89 30.80 4.70
CA SER A 12 -25.09 30.62 5.92
C SER A 12 -24.53 29.22 6.04
N ILE A 13 -25.24 28.16 5.65
CA ILE A 13 -24.78 26.77 5.69
C ILE A 13 -23.71 26.50 4.63
N THR A 14 -23.90 27.00 3.40
CA THR A 14 -22.87 26.92 2.34
C THR A 14 -21.65 27.74 2.71
N ASN A 15 -21.81 28.97 3.23
CA ASN A 15 -20.66 29.77 3.68
C ASN A 15 -19.98 29.15 4.92
N LEU A 16 -20.72 28.55 5.87
CA LEU A 16 -20.12 27.85 7.00
C LEU A 16 -19.32 26.64 6.53
N HIS A 17 -19.84 25.87 5.55
CA HIS A 17 -19.12 24.74 4.97
C HIS A 17 -17.89 25.23 4.23
N ILE A 18 -18.00 26.29 3.40
CA ILE A 18 -16.90 26.91 2.64
C ILE A 18 -15.79 27.43 3.57
N GLU A 19 -16.13 28.10 4.68
CA GLU A 19 -15.18 28.62 5.68
C GLU A 19 -14.57 27.53 6.58
N THR A 20 -15.21 26.36 6.71
CA THR A 20 -14.69 25.20 7.47
C THR A 20 -13.91 24.20 6.62
N PHE A 21 -13.71 24.45 5.31
CA PHE A 21 -12.73 23.69 4.51
C PHE A 21 -11.31 24.07 4.95
N ASP A 22 -10.84 23.39 5.99
CA ASP A 22 -9.43 23.41 6.38
C ASP A 22 -8.58 22.72 5.29
N ARG A 23 -7.35 23.20 5.09
CA ARG A 23 -6.41 22.74 4.05
C ARG A 23 -5.98 21.26 4.17
N ASN A 24 -6.46 20.57 5.21
CA ASN A 24 -6.16 19.18 5.52
C ASN A 24 -7.33 18.22 5.24
N MET A 25 -8.43 18.68 4.63
CA MET A 25 -9.55 17.79 4.32
C MET A 25 -9.24 16.82 3.17
N ASN A 26 -9.54 15.54 3.40
CA ASN A 26 -9.35 14.43 2.47
C ASN A 26 -10.15 14.67 1.17
N PHE A 27 -9.47 14.53 0.02
CA PHE A 27 -10.01 14.65 -1.34
C PHE A 27 -11.34 13.89 -1.54
N ASP A 28 -11.47 12.70 -0.96
CA ASP A 28 -12.69 11.90 -1.02
C ASP A 28 -13.87 12.52 -0.25
N LEU A 29 -13.59 13.18 0.86
CA LEU A 29 -14.61 13.84 1.68
C LEU A 29 -15.19 15.06 0.94
N ILE A 30 -14.32 15.84 0.29
CA ILE A 30 -14.71 17.02 -0.50
C ILE A 30 -15.51 16.58 -1.74
N ARG A 31 -15.06 15.54 -2.45
CA ARG A 31 -15.79 14.97 -3.60
C ARG A 31 -17.15 14.42 -3.21
N GLN A 32 -17.25 13.74 -2.07
CA GLN A 32 -18.53 13.26 -1.52
C GLN A 32 -19.43 14.42 -1.11
N LEU A 33 -18.89 15.47 -0.49
CA LEU A 33 -19.65 16.67 -0.11
C LEU A 33 -20.20 17.41 -1.33
N ILE A 34 -19.40 17.60 -2.39
CA ILE A 34 -19.85 18.21 -3.66
C ILE A 34 -20.98 17.37 -4.28
N HIS A 35 -20.83 16.04 -4.32
CA HIS A 35 -21.85 15.13 -4.85
C HIS A 35 -23.13 15.14 -3.99
N CYS A 36 -23.01 15.29 -2.66
CA CYS A 36 -24.11 15.44 -1.72
C CYS A 36 -24.83 16.80 -1.89
N CYS A 37 -24.08 17.89 -2.11
CA CYS A 37 -24.65 19.21 -2.41
C CYS A 37 -25.45 19.19 -3.73
N HIS A 38 -24.91 18.55 -4.78
CA HIS A 38 -25.60 18.43 -6.06
C HIS A 38 -26.89 17.60 -5.97
N SER A 39 -26.83 16.47 -5.26
CA SER A 39 -28.00 15.61 -5.01
C SER A 39 -29.06 16.31 -4.13
N SER A 40 -28.62 17.04 -3.11
CA SER A 40 -29.51 17.84 -2.25
C SER A 40 -30.22 18.95 -3.03
N LEU A 41 -29.51 19.66 -3.92
CA LEU A 41 -30.12 20.68 -4.78
C LEU A 41 -31.12 20.08 -5.78
N GLN A 42 -30.81 18.93 -6.36
CA GLN A 42 -31.75 18.22 -7.25
C GLN A 42 -33.04 17.85 -6.50
N ASN A 43 -32.92 17.34 -5.27
CA ASN A 43 -34.06 16.98 -4.44
C ASN A 43 -34.88 18.21 -4.01
N ILE A 44 -34.23 19.31 -3.64
CA ILE A 44 -34.92 20.58 -3.31
C ILE A 44 -35.68 21.12 -4.54
N THR A 45 -35.08 21.04 -5.73
CA THR A 45 -35.72 21.45 -6.99
C THR A 45 -36.96 20.59 -7.29
N LEU A 46 -36.87 19.28 -7.05
CA LEU A 46 -37.99 18.34 -7.20
C LEU A 46 -39.13 18.61 -6.19
N ILE A 47 -38.78 18.93 -4.94
CA ILE A 47 -39.74 19.25 -3.88
C ILE A 47 -40.47 20.56 -4.19
N VAL A 48 -39.76 21.60 -4.63
CA VAL A 48 -40.39 22.87 -5.02
C VAL A 48 -41.29 22.69 -6.24
N TYR A 49 -40.86 21.89 -7.22
CA TYR A 49 -41.68 21.52 -8.39
C TYR A 49 -42.99 20.84 -7.99
N ASN A 50 -42.94 19.91 -7.04
CA ASN A 50 -44.10 19.16 -6.58
C ASN A 50 -45.05 19.96 -5.67
N ILE A 51 -44.55 20.92 -4.89
CA ILE A 51 -45.37 21.67 -3.92
C ILE A 51 -46.05 22.89 -4.55
N TYR A 52 -45.39 23.63 -5.44
CA TYR A 52 -45.87 24.96 -5.85
C TYR A 52 -46.40 25.04 -7.29
N GLY A 53 -46.18 24.01 -8.13
CA GLY A 53 -46.48 24.09 -9.55
C GLY A 53 -45.70 25.21 -10.27
N PHE A 54 -45.83 25.31 -11.59
CA PHE A 54 -45.08 26.27 -12.42
C PHE A 54 -45.46 27.74 -12.11
N ASN A 55 -44.84 28.33 -11.09
CA ASN A 55 -44.79 29.78 -10.94
C ASN A 55 -43.43 30.24 -11.49
N GLY A 56 -43.44 30.73 -12.73
CA GLY A 56 -42.23 30.96 -13.55
C GLY A 56 -41.15 31.79 -12.85
N GLN A 57 -41.54 32.80 -12.07
CA GLN A 57 -40.61 33.66 -11.33
C GLN A 57 -39.89 32.94 -10.17
N THR A 58 -40.50 31.91 -9.58
CA THR A 58 -39.87 31.13 -8.48
C THR A 58 -38.88 30.12 -9.04
N LEU A 59 -39.22 29.50 -10.18
CA LEU A 59 -38.33 28.61 -10.93
C LEU A 59 -37.13 29.37 -11.47
N GLU A 60 -37.34 30.57 -12.03
CA GLU A 60 -36.26 31.41 -12.57
C GLU A 60 -35.27 31.84 -11.47
N LYS A 61 -35.75 32.19 -10.27
CA LYS A 61 -34.88 32.51 -9.12
C LYS A 61 -34.13 31.28 -8.58
N LEU A 62 -34.77 30.11 -8.56
CA LEU A 62 -34.09 28.87 -8.15
C LEU A 62 -33.06 28.41 -9.19
N PHE A 63 -33.36 28.58 -10.48
CA PHE A 63 -32.41 28.34 -11.55
C PHE A 63 -31.24 29.31 -11.48
N GLN A 64 -31.47 30.59 -11.19
CA GLN A 64 -30.39 31.55 -11.01
C GLN A 64 -29.50 31.20 -9.83
N ILE A 65 -30.07 30.79 -8.68
CA ILE A 65 -29.29 30.32 -7.52
C ILE A 65 -28.49 29.05 -7.88
N TYR A 66 -29.08 28.13 -8.63
CA TYR A 66 -28.38 26.94 -9.12
C TYR A 66 -27.22 27.31 -10.05
N ILE A 67 -27.43 28.24 -10.99
CA ILE A 67 -26.39 28.75 -11.89
C ILE A 67 -25.30 29.46 -11.11
N ASP A 68 -25.64 30.37 -10.19
CA ASP A 68 -24.68 31.11 -9.37
C ASP A 68 -23.87 30.16 -8.46
N MET A 69 -24.51 29.13 -7.88
CA MET A 69 -23.80 28.12 -7.10
C MET A 69 -22.91 27.22 -7.97
N THR A 70 -23.35 26.87 -9.18
CA THR A 70 -22.53 26.08 -10.11
C THR A 70 -21.39 26.90 -10.69
N GLU A 71 -21.58 28.19 -10.98
CA GLU A 71 -20.52 29.11 -11.38
C GLU A 71 -19.55 29.36 -10.23
N GLN A 72 -19.99 29.54 -8.98
CA GLN A 72 -19.11 29.66 -7.82
C GLN A 72 -18.35 28.35 -7.55
N LEU A 73 -19.00 27.19 -7.68
CA LEU A 73 -18.32 25.91 -7.60
C LEU A 73 -17.34 25.70 -8.76
N HIS A 74 -17.66 26.17 -9.98
CA HIS A 74 -16.76 26.12 -11.14
C HIS A 74 -15.62 27.11 -11.04
N GLN A 75 -15.83 28.28 -10.45
CA GLN A 75 -14.81 29.29 -10.22
C GLN A 75 -13.90 28.89 -9.06
N PHE A 76 -14.46 28.28 -8.01
CA PHE A 76 -13.69 27.60 -6.98
C PHE A 76 -12.94 26.40 -7.56
N GLN A 77 -13.56 25.62 -8.47
CA GLN A 77 -12.87 24.60 -9.27
C GLN A 77 -11.77 25.23 -10.11
N SER A 78 -11.95 26.35 -10.81
CA SER A 78 -10.91 26.92 -11.68
C SER A 78 -9.75 27.51 -10.89
N ASP A 79 -10.03 28.14 -9.76
CA ASP A 79 -9.02 28.73 -8.88
C ASP A 79 -8.29 27.66 -8.06
N TRP A 80 -8.95 26.55 -7.68
CA TRP A 80 -8.29 25.35 -7.13
C TRP A 80 -7.58 24.50 -8.20
N TRP A 81 -8.14 24.40 -9.41
CA TRP A 81 -7.53 23.69 -10.55
C TRP A 81 -6.20 24.33 -10.94
N LEU A 82 -6.02 25.64 -10.77
CA LEU A 82 -4.74 26.29 -11.06
C LEU A 82 -3.64 25.98 -10.03
N ASP A 83 -3.98 25.59 -8.80
CA ASP A 83 -3.00 25.21 -7.77
C ASP A 83 -2.82 23.69 -7.64
N ASP A 84 -3.88 22.88 -7.86
CA ASP A 84 -3.83 21.40 -7.78
C ASP A 84 -3.43 20.70 -9.10
N CYS A 85 -3.62 21.31 -10.28
CA CYS A 85 -3.14 20.71 -11.56
C CYS A 85 -1.65 20.97 -11.84
N ARG A 86 -0.94 21.70 -10.96
CA ARG A 86 0.50 21.94 -11.15
C ARG A 86 1.29 20.64 -11.29
N PRO A 87 1.12 19.61 -10.45
CA PRO A 87 2.06 18.50 -10.44
C PRO A 87 2.05 17.66 -11.74
N PRO A 88 0.89 17.18 -12.26
CA PRO A 88 0.84 16.47 -13.54
C PRO A 88 1.29 17.32 -14.73
N VAL A 89 0.78 18.56 -14.85
CA VAL A 89 1.12 19.48 -15.95
C VAL A 89 2.60 19.85 -15.93
N PHE A 90 3.19 20.00 -14.74
CA PHE A 90 4.61 20.30 -14.57
C PHE A 90 5.48 19.13 -15.04
N VAL A 91 5.15 17.89 -14.68
CA VAL A 91 5.85 16.70 -15.17
C VAL A 91 5.80 16.62 -16.69
N LEU A 92 4.61 16.77 -17.28
CA LEU A 92 4.42 16.78 -18.74
C LEU A 92 5.21 17.91 -19.41
N THR A 93 5.13 19.13 -18.87
CA THR A 93 5.85 20.29 -19.41
C THR A 93 7.36 20.08 -19.37
N HIS A 94 7.88 19.46 -18.31
CA HIS A 94 9.29 19.16 -18.19
C HIS A 94 9.71 18.12 -19.24
N SER A 95 9.01 16.98 -19.32
CA SER A 95 9.26 15.91 -20.30
C SER A 95 9.22 16.41 -21.75
N VAL A 96 8.29 17.30 -22.07
CA VAL A 96 8.18 17.93 -23.41
C VAL A 96 9.40 18.82 -23.69
N LYS A 97 9.84 19.63 -22.72
CA LYS A 97 11.01 20.52 -22.88
C LYS A 97 12.31 19.76 -23.06
N THR A 98 12.49 18.63 -22.37
CA THR A 98 13.71 17.83 -22.41
C THR A 98 13.74 16.83 -23.57
N HIS A 99 12.63 16.67 -24.31
CA HIS A 99 12.43 15.66 -25.35
C HIS A 99 12.75 14.22 -24.90
N LYS A 100 12.82 13.97 -23.58
CA LYS A 100 13.10 12.67 -22.94
C LYS A 100 12.55 12.65 -21.52
N LEU A 101 12.22 11.47 -21.03
CA LEU A 101 11.87 11.24 -19.64
C LEU A 101 13.12 11.42 -18.74
N ASP A 102 13.14 12.45 -17.89
CA ASP A 102 14.22 12.63 -16.91
C ASP A 102 13.84 11.96 -15.58
N LEU A 103 14.39 10.75 -15.35
CA LEU A 103 14.16 9.98 -14.13
C LEU A 103 14.61 10.71 -12.86
N ASN A 104 15.67 11.52 -12.94
CA ASN A 104 16.16 12.27 -11.78
C ASN A 104 15.18 13.37 -11.40
N PHE A 105 14.62 14.05 -12.41
CA PHE A 105 13.57 15.03 -12.19
C PHE A 105 12.32 14.37 -11.60
N ILE A 106 11.86 13.24 -12.14
CA ILE A 106 10.68 12.52 -11.63
C ILE A 106 10.89 12.10 -10.18
N LEU A 107 12.03 11.49 -9.85
CA LEU A 107 12.35 11.12 -8.47
C LEU A 107 12.31 12.32 -7.53
N ARG A 108 12.97 13.42 -7.89
CA ARG A 108 12.97 14.64 -7.06
C ARG A 108 11.56 15.22 -6.91
N PHE A 109 10.76 15.20 -7.97
CA PHE A 109 9.38 15.64 -7.95
C PHE A 109 8.53 14.74 -7.04
N LEU A 110 8.64 13.42 -7.15
CA LEU A 110 7.89 12.47 -6.33
C LEU A 110 8.33 12.49 -4.86
N SER A 111 9.56 12.91 -4.56
CA SER A 111 10.11 12.96 -3.21
C SER A 111 9.35 13.88 -2.24
N SER A 112 8.60 14.86 -2.76
CA SER A 112 7.79 15.75 -1.93
C SER A 112 6.42 15.19 -1.57
N TYR A 113 6.07 14.00 -2.05
CA TYR A 113 4.76 13.38 -1.89
C TYR A 113 4.88 12.04 -1.16
N ASN A 114 3.92 11.77 -0.28
CA ASN A 114 3.81 10.45 0.34
C ASN A 114 3.28 9.39 -0.66
N CYS A 115 3.37 8.11 -0.30
CA CYS A 115 2.96 7.00 -1.16
C CYS A 115 1.53 7.17 -1.73
N ALA A 116 0.54 7.48 -0.89
CA ALA A 116 -0.85 7.65 -1.33
C ALA A 116 -1.02 8.79 -2.35
N GLN A 117 -0.36 9.93 -2.10
CA GLN A 117 -0.35 11.07 -3.03
C GLN A 117 0.30 10.71 -4.36
N ARG A 118 1.42 9.97 -4.35
CA ARG A 118 2.10 9.52 -5.58
C ARG A 118 1.19 8.65 -6.44
N LEU A 119 0.47 7.71 -5.84
CA LEU A 119 -0.45 6.84 -6.57
C LEU A 119 -1.61 7.60 -7.20
N ILE A 120 -2.19 8.57 -6.50
CA ILE A 120 -3.23 9.47 -7.06
C ILE A 120 -2.67 10.24 -8.26
N LEU A 121 -1.47 10.82 -8.12
CA LEU A 121 -0.82 11.57 -9.20
C LEU A 121 -0.57 10.70 -10.44
N VAL A 122 -0.15 9.45 -10.26
CA VAL A 122 0.07 8.50 -11.36
C VAL A 122 -1.23 8.16 -12.06
N HIS A 123 -2.28 7.88 -11.29
CA HIS A 123 -3.62 7.62 -11.82
C HIS A 123 -4.15 8.83 -12.63
N ASP A 124 -3.98 10.06 -12.13
CA ASP A 124 -4.46 11.26 -12.80
C ASP A 124 -3.68 11.54 -14.11
N LEU A 125 -2.36 11.29 -14.12
CA LEU A 125 -1.55 11.37 -15.34
C LEU A 125 -2.04 10.39 -16.43
N GLU A 126 -2.39 9.17 -16.03
CA GLU A 126 -2.92 8.15 -16.94
C GLU A 126 -4.34 8.51 -17.41
N PHE A 127 -5.23 8.88 -16.49
CA PHE A 127 -6.64 9.12 -16.78
C PHE A 127 -6.88 10.41 -17.57
N GLU A 128 -6.28 11.54 -17.18
CA GLU A 128 -6.56 12.85 -17.78
C GLU A 128 -5.74 13.09 -19.05
N TYR A 129 -4.49 12.63 -19.06
CA TYR A 129 -3.53 12.96 -20.13
C TYR A 129 -3.14 11.76 -20.99
N ASN A 130 -3.65 10.56 -20.70
CA ASN A 130 -3.28 9.31 -21.38
C ASN A 130 -1.76 9.12 -21.44
N TYR A 131 -1.07 9.50 -20.35
CA TYR A 131 0.38 9.48 -20.22
C TYR A 131 0.78 8.38 -19.25
N ASN A 132 1.13 7.20 -19.78
CA ASN A 132 1.52 6.06 -18.96
C ASN A 132 2.99 6.18 -18.50
N LEU A 133 3.17 6.76 -17.32
CA LEU A 133 4.49 7.01 -16.75
C LEU A 133 5.22 5.70 -16.38
N ILE A 134 4.50 4.65 -15.99
CA ILE A 134 5.08 3.36 -15.59
C ILE A 134 5.74 2.70 -16.79
N ASP A 135 5.03 2.58 -17.92
CA ASP A 135 5.55 1.97 -19.14
C ASP A 135 6.77 2.74 -19.66
N MET A 136 6.71 4.08 -19.64
CA MET A 136 7.83 4.92 -20.06
C MET A 136 9.08 4.75 -19.19
N VAL A 137 8.91 4.50 -17.88
CA VAL A 137 10.02 4.17 -16.97
C VAL A 137 10.54 2.78 -17.27
N LEU A 138 9.68 1.80 -17.53
CA LEU A 138 10.06 0.42 -17.87
C LEU A 138 10.84 0.35 -19.20
N GLU A 139 10.53 1.20 -20.17
CA GLU A 139 11.27 1.33 -21.44
C GLU A 139 12.70 1.88 -21.26
N GLN A 140 13.01 2.52 -20.12
CA GLN A 140 14.37 2.98 -19.82
C GLN A 140 15.29 1.80 -19.47
N PRO A 141 16.61 1.93 -19.73
CA PRO A 141 17.58 0.89 -19.39
C PRO A 141 17.62 0.63 -17.88
N GLU A 142 17.82 -0.64 -17.53
CA GLU A 142 17.86 -1.07 -16.13
C GLU A 142 18.97 -0.35 -15.37
N SER A 143 18.58 0.29 -14.28
CA SER A 143 19.50 1.00 -13.39
C SER A 143 18.85 1.15 -12.01
N PRO A 144 19.64 1.35 -10.95
CA PRO A 144 19.09 1.62 -9.62
C PRO A 144 18.13 2.80 -9.59
N ILE A 145 18.40 3.82 -10.41
CA ILE A 145 17.53 5.02 -10.55
C ILE A 145 16.20 4.62 -11.20
N ARG A 146 16.21 3.82 -12.26
CA ARG A 146 14.98 3.29 -12.89
C ARG A 146 14.13 2.53 -11.87
N SER A 147 14.74 1.58 -11.16
CA SER A 147 14.03 0.77 -10.16
C SER A 147 13.48 1.62 -9.01
N CYS A 148 14.25 2.60 -8.54
CA CYS A 148 13.79 3.52 -7.49
C CYS A 148 12.63 4.40 -8.00
N THR A 149 12.68 4.85 -9.26
CA THR A 149 11.61 5.64 -9.87
C THR A 149 10.34 4.82 -9.99
N LEU A 150 10.45 3.60 -10.50
CA LEU A 150 9.34 2.67 -10.61
C LEU A 150 8.69 2.42 -9.25
N ALA A 151 9.50 2.11 -8.22
CA ALA A 151 9.02 1.89 -6.86
C ALA A 151 8.25 3.08 -6.25
N MET A 152 8.53 4.31 -6.69
CA MET A 152 7.81 5.51 -6.23
C MET A 152 6.47 5.72 -6.96
N LEU A 153 6.25 5.03 -8.09
CA LEU A 153 5.08 5.19 -8.97
C LEU A 153 4.03 4.08 -8.79
N ILE A 154 4.42 2.95 -8.20
CA ILE A 154 3.58 1.76 -8.06
C ILE A 154 3.29 1.46 -6.61
N GLU A 155 2.25 0.66 -6.37
CA GLU A 155 1.96 0.16 -5.03
C GLU A 155 3.08 -0.78 -4.54
N PRO A 156 3.36 -0.82 -3.21
CA PRO A 156 4.34 -1.74 -2.66
C PRO A 156 4.13 -3.20 -3.07
N ILE A 157 2.86 -3.64 -3.20
CA ILE A 157 2.56 -5.02 -3.59
C ILE A 157 3.03 -5.33 -5.01
N GLU A 158 2.88 -4.38 -5.94
CA GLU A 158 3.37 -4.52 -7.31
C GLU A 158 4.90 -4.52 -7.36
N LEU A 159 5.55 -3.68 -6.55
CA LEU A 159 7.00 -3.68 -6.40
C LEU A 159 7.51 -5.06 -5.94
N TYR A 160 6.86 -5.65 -4.94
CA TYR A 160 7.24 -6.97 -4.42
C TYR A 160 7.05 -8.07 -5.47
N VAL A 161 5.96 -8.01 -6.25
CA VAL A 161 5.66 -8.95 -7.33
C VAL A 161 6.72 -8.88 -8.44
N ARG A 162 7.07 -7.67 -8.88
CA ARG A 162 8.10 -7.45 -9.91
C ARG A 162 9.46 -7.94 -9.44
N ASP A 163 9.86 -7.57 -8.22
CA ASP A 163 11.11 -8.04 -7.62
C ASP A 163 11.15 -9.57 -7.49
N PHE A 164 10.04 -10.21 -7.13
CA PHE A 164 9.96 -11.66 -7.01
C PHE A 164 10.13 -12.34 -8.37
N HIS A 165 9.45 -11.83 -9.40
CA HIS A 165 9.57 -12.33 -10.76
C HIS A 165 11.00 -12.17 -11.31
N ASP A 166 11.64 -11.02 -11.09
CA ASP A 166 13.03 -10.79 -11.49
C ASP A 166 13.98 -11.77 -10.80
N LEU A 167 13.76 -12.07 -9.51
CA LEU A 167 14.51 -13.08 -8.78
C LEU A 167 14.26 -14.51 -9.32
N LEU A 168 13.05 -14.84 -9.76
CA LEU A 168 12.77 -16.12 -10.44
C LEU A 168 13.54 -16.24 -11.75
N ILE A 169 13.59 -15.19 -12.56
CA ILE A 169 14.39 -15.16 -13.81
C ILE A 169 15.88 -15.35 -13.48
N LEU A 170 16.40 -14.62 -12.50
CA LEU A 170 17.79 -14.76 -12.06
C LEU A 170 18.08 -16.18 -11.58
N LYS A 171 17.16 -16.79 -10.82
CA LYS A 171 17.30 -18.17 -10.34
C LYS A 171 17.25 -19.20 -11.48
N LEU A 172 16.43 -18.97 -12.50
CA LEU A 172 16.38 -19.83 -13.68
C LEU A 172 17.74 -19.90 -14.38
N ASN A 173 18.43 -18.75 -14.45
CA ASN A 173 19.75 -18.62 -15.06
C ASN A 173 20.88 -19.15 -14.16
N ASP A 174 20.76 -18.99 -12.83
CA ASP A 174 21.71 -19.51 -11.84
C ASP A 174 21.01 -20.35 -10.75
N LYS A 175 20.73 -21.61 -11.11
CA LYS A 175 20.02 -22.55 -10.24
C LYS A 175 20.77 -22.87 -8.94
N SER A 176 22.09 -22.71 -8.93
CA SER A 176 22.96 -23.07 -7.79
C SER A 176 22.93 -22.04 -6.66
N ASN A 177 22.51 -20.80 -6.96
CA ASN A 177 22.61 -19.69 -6.02
C ASN A 177 21.52 -19.76 -4.94
N SER A 178 21.91 -20.17 -3.72
CA SER A 178 21.02 -20.27 -2.57
C SER A 178 20.59 -18.91 -2.01
N ASP A 179 21.33 -17.83 -2.30
CA ASP A 179 20.97 -16.48 -1.87
C ASP A 179 19.68 -16.01 -2.52
N ILE A 180 19.48 -16.34 -3.80
CA ILE A 180 18.26 -15.96 -4.54
C ILE A 180 17.04 -16.66 -3.93
N SER A 181 17.16 -17.95 -3.63
CA SER A 181 16.10 -18.71 -2.96
C SER A 181 15.74 -18.11 -1.60
N ARG A 182 16.74 -17.64 -0.84
CA ARG A 182 16.49 -16.93 0.41
C ARG A 182 15.71 -15.65 0.16
N LYS A 183 16.14 -14.80 -0.78
CA LYS A 183 15.46 -13.54 -1.12
C LYS A 183 14.00 -13.73 -1.54
N LEU A 184 13.67 -14.79 -2.28
CA LEU A 184 12.28 -15.13 -2.59
C LEU A 184 11.46 -15.33 -1.32
N VAL A 185 11.98 -16.08 -0.34
CA VAL A 185 11.34 -16.24 0.98
C VAL A 185 11.25 -14.88 1.70
N GLN A 186 12.29 -14.04 1.62
CA GLN A 186 12.28 -12.72 2.27
C GLN A 186 11.15 -11.81 1.77
N ILE A 187 10.71 -11.95 0.51
CA ILE A 187 9.63 -11.15 -0.07
C ILE A 187 8.26 -11.63 0.40
N VAL A 188 8.02 -12.94 0.38
CA VAL A 188 6.68 -13.49 0.64
C VAL A 188 6.40 -13.76 2.11
N LEU A 189 7.44 -13.97 2.93
CA LEU A 189 7.31 -14.26 4.35
C LEU A 189 6.59 -13.17 5.16
N PRO A 190 6.84 -11.87 4.93
CA PRO A 190 6.18 -10.79 5.69
C PRO A 190 4.73 -10.53 5.28
N LEU A 191 4.25 -11.11 4.18
CA LEU A 191 2.89 -10.86 3.70
C LEU A 191 1.86 -11.50 4.64
N ASP A 192 0.83 -10.74 4.98
CA ASP A 192 -0.39 -11.30 5.58
C ASP A 192 -1.22 -12.03 4.51
N ASN A 193 -2.29 -12.71 4.92
CA ASN A 193 -3.10 -13.53 4.03
C ASN A 193 -3.79 -12.68 2.95
N ASP A 194 -4.24 -11.47 3.28
CA ASP A 194 -4.91 -10.56 2.34
C ASP A 194 -3.92 -10.02 1.30
N ASP A 195 -2.76 -9.53 1.74
CA ASP A 195 -1.67 -9.09 0.87
C ASP A 195 -1.12 -10.27 0.05
N THR A 196 -1.12 -11.50 0.57
CA THR A 196 -0.74 -12.70 -0.20
C THR A 196 -1.71 -12.97 -1.36
N GLN A 197 -3.02 -12.79 -1.17
CA GLN A 197 -3.98 -12.92 -2.27
C GLN A 197 -3.77 -11.82 -3.31
N LYS A 198 -3.62 -10.56 -2.87
CA LYS A 198 -3.31 -9.44 -3.79
C LYS A 198 -2.01 -9.69 -4.55
N PHE A 199 -0.98 -10.20 -3.89
CA PHE A 199 0.30 -10.54 -4.51
C PHE A 199 0.12 -11.51 -5.67
N LYS A 200 -0.68 -12.58 -5.46
CA LYS A 200 -0.98 -13.58 -6.49
C LYS A 200 -1.79 -13.01 -7.65
N GLU A 201 -2.82 -12.21 -7.35
CA GLU A 201 -3.64 -11.55 -8.36
C GLU A 201 -2.80 -10.61 -9.22
N THR A 202 -1.99 -9.75 -8.58
CA THR A 202 -1.09 -8.83 -9.25
C THR A 202 -0.05 -9.56 -10.09
N TYR A 203 0.55 -10.65 -9.59
CA TYR A 203 1.49 -11.47 -10.37
C TYR A 203 0.83 -12.00 -11.65
N LYS A 204 -0.37 -12.58 -11.51
CA LYS A 204 -1.11 -13.12 -12.65
C LYS A 204 -1.49 -12.04 -13.67
N ASN A 205 -1.87 -10.86 -13.21
CA ASN A 205 -2.24 -9.74 -14.08
C ASN A 205 -1.03 -9.19 -14.86
N LEU A 206 0.16 -9.15 -14.25
CA LEU A 206 1.36 -8.58 -14.86
C LEU A 206 2.08 -9.55 -15.80
N PHE A 207 2.11 -10.84 -15.45
CA PHE A 207 2.93 -11.83 -16.16
C PHE A 207 2.10 -12.89 -16.89
N GLU A 208 0.77 -12.79 -16.84
CA GLU A 208 -0.17 -13.69 -17.51
C GLU A 208 0.02 -15.18 -17.17
N ASN A 209 0.68 -15.48 -16.03
CA ASN A 209 0.96 -16.84 -15.58
C ASN A 209 0.70 -17.01 -14.07
N SER A 210 0.57 -18.26 -13.62
CA SER A 210 0.47 -18.60 -12.20
C SER A 210 1.86 -18.59 -11.57
N ILE A 211 1.99 -17.90 -10.43
CA ILE A 211 3.22 -17.85 -9.66
C ILE A 211 3.68 -19.23 -9.19
N GLU A 212 2.75 -20.11 -8.84
CA GLU A 212 3.04 -21.48 -8.42
C GLU A 212 3.70 -22.26 -9.56
N THR A 213 3.21 -22.08 -10.79
CA THR A 213 3.76 -22.74 -11.98
C THR A 213 5.18 -22.27 -12.25
N ASP A 214 5.43 -20.96 -12.16
CA ASP A 214 6.78 -20.41 -12.36
C ASP A 214 7.76 -20.85 -11.27
N ILE A 215 7.33 -20.90 -10.00
CA ILE A 215 8.15 -21.43 -8.90
C ILE A 215 8.52 -22.89 -9.18
N GLU A 216 7.57 -23.73 -9.60
CA GLU A 216 7.82 -25.13 -9.90
C GLU A 216 8.78 -25.33 -11.09
N VAL A 217 8.66 -24.51 -12.13
CA VAL A 217 9.57 -24.55 -13.29
C VAL A 217 11.00 -24.14 -12.89
N VAL A 218 11.14 -23.12 -12.06
CA VAL A 218 12.43 -22.54 -11.68
C VAL A 218 13.14 -23.37 -10.61
N GLN A 219 12.42 -23.78 -9.56
CA GLN A 219 12.97 -24.47 -8.39
C GLN A 219 12.80 -26.00 -8.46
N GLY A 220 11.84 -26.51 -9.23
CA GLY A 220 11.45 -27.92 -9.31
C GLY A 220 10.27 -28.27 -8.40
N GLU A 221 9.31 -29.04 -8.92
CA GLU A 221 8.01 -29.40 -8.29
C GLU A 221 8.10 -30.00 -6.86
N LYS A 222 9.23 -30.61 -6.49
CA LYS A 222 9.34 -31.39 -5.24
C LYS A 222 10.46 -30.93 -4.31
N THR A 223 11.01 -29.74 -4.54
CA THR A 223 12.05 -29.20 -3.67
C THR A 223 11.46 -28.61 -2.39
N ILE A 224 12.24 -28.63 -1.30
CA ILE A 224 11.83 -28.05 -0.01
C ILE A 224 11.49 -26.56 -0.18
N ILE A 225 12.27 -25.85 -1.01
CA ILE A 225 12.07 -24.42 -1.27
C ILE A 225 10.80 -24.15 -2.09
N SER A 226 10.50 -24.94 -3.13
CA SER A 226 9.26 -24.74 -3.89
C SER A 226 8.03 -24.99 -3.03
N LYS A 227 8.02 -26.09 -2.27
CA LYS A 227 6.95 -26.38 -1.30
C LYS A 227 6.78 -25.26 -0.27
N LEU A 228 7.89 -24.73 0.25
CA LEU A 228 7.86 -23.62 1.22
C LEU A 228 7.27 -22.34 0.62
N LEU A 229 7.74 -21.94 -0.56
CA LEU A 229 7.25 -20.73 -1.23
C LEU A 229 5.76 -20.88 -1.58
N ILE A 230 5.35 -22.02 -2.12
CA ILE A 230 3.96 -22.29 -2.48
C ILE A 230 3.08 -22.25 -1.23
N GLN A 231 3.46 -22.90 -0.12
CA GLN A 231 2.67 -22.87 1.11
C GLN A 231 2.62 -21.48 1.78
N LEU A 232 3.66 -20.66 1.67
CA LEU A 232 3.58 -19.25 2.09
C LEU A 232 2.56 -18.49 1.22
N LEU A 233 2.57 -18.74 -0.09
CA LEU A 233 1.67 -18.11 -1.06
C LEU A 233 0.23 -18.68 -1.06
N GLU A 234 -0.06 -19.72 -0.27
CA GLU A 234 -1.44 -20.16 -0.04
C GLU A 234 -2.22 -19.13 0.80
N GLY A 235 -1.53 -18.29 1.60
CA GLY A 235 -2.16 -17.27 2.43
C GLY A 235 -3.12 -17.87 3.46
N GLN A 236 -2.65 -18.92 4.17
CA GLN A 236 -3.43 -19.66 5.17
C GLN A 236 -2.74 -19.66 6.55
N ARG A 237 -1.97 -18.60 6.85
CA ARG A 237 -1.33 -18.45 8.16
C ARG A 237 -2.37 -18.05 9.19
N ASN A 238 -2.29 -18.61 10.40
CA ASN A 238 -3.05 -18.11 11.52
C ASN A 238 -2.51 -16.73 11.93
N GLU A 239 -3.29 -15.67 11.75
CA GLU A 239 -2.89 -14.30 12.08
C GLU A 239 -3.25 -13.89 13.50
N GLU A 240 -3.99 -14.74 14.22
CA GLU A 240 -4.34 -14.46 15.61
C GLU A 240 -3.07 -14.45 16.47
N PRO A 241 -2.85 -13.42 17.32
CA PRO A 241 -1.64 -13.29 18.14
C PRO A 241 -1.62 -14.27 19.33
N ASN A 242 -2.45 -15.30 19.31
CA ASN A 242 -2.58 -16.27 20.38
C ASN A 242 -1.55 -17.41 20.25
N HIS A 243 -1.24 -18.02 21.37
CA HIS A 243 -0.43 -19.23 21.41
C HIS A 243 -1.00 -20.21 22.45
N SER A 244 -0.77 -21.50 22.23
CA SER A 244 -1.21 -22.59 23.08
C SER A 244 -0.02 -23.37 23.62
N LEU A 245 0.21 -23.29 24.93
CA LEU A 245 1.33 -23.98 25.59
C LEU A 245 1.32 -25.50 25.38
N SER A 246 0.13 -26.13 25.30
CA SER A 246 0.02 -27.57 25.05
C SER A 246 0.42 -27.91 23.62
N ALA A 247 0.02 -27.10 22.64
CA ALA A 247 0.45 -27.23 21.25
C ALA A 247 1.96 -26.98 21.12
N THR A 248 2.48 -25.94 21.79
CA THR A 248 3.92 -25.61 21.82
C THR A 248 4.76 -26.78 22.26
N LYS A 249 4.43 -27.42 23.39
CA LYS A 249 5.18 -28.59 23.91
C LYS A 249 5.13 -29.78 22.95
N LEU A 250 3.96 -30.04 22.36
CA LEU A 250 3.80 -31.13 21.40
C LEU A 250 4.61 -30.88 20.13
N ILE A 251 4.58 -29.66 19.61
CA ILE A 251 5.28 -29.29 18.37
C ILE A 251 6.79 -29.25 18.61
N ALA A 252 7.28 -28.66 19.70
CA ALA A 252 8.70 -28.65 20.04
C ALA A 252 9.27 -30.06 20.14
N LYS A 253 8.54 -30.98 20.78
CA LYS A 253 8.90 -32.41 20.85
C LYS A 253 8.89 -33.07 19.46
N LYS A 254 7.91 -32.78 18.61
CA LYS A 254 7.91 -33.28 17.23
C LYS A 254 9.13 -32.78 16.45
N LEU A 255 9.47 -31.50 16.57
CA LEU A 255 10.64 -30.93 15.90
C LEU A 255 11.95 -31.60 16.37
N SER A 256 12.05 -32.01 17.65
CA SER A 256 13.25 -32.69 18.17
C SER A 256 13.32 -34.16 17.78
N GLU A 257 12.20 -34.89 17.83
CA GLU A 257 12.12 -36.27 17.31
C GLU A 257 12.46 -36.32 15.82
N GLY A 258 12.27 -35.18 15.15
CA GLY A 258 12.68 -35.00 13.77
C GLY A 258 14.15 -34.89 13.50
N VAL A 259 14.98 -34.72 14.52
CA VAL A 259 16.42 -34.52 14.36
C VAL A 259 17.14 -35.62 15.13
N GLU A 260 17.40 -36.76 14.47
CA GLU A 260 18.19 -37.84 15.06
C GLU A 260 19.64 -37.76 14.54
N GLY A 261 20.61 -37.62 15.44
CA GLY A 261 22.03 -37.54 15.07
C GLY A 261 22.44 -36.31 14.23
N GLY A 262 21.67 -35.21 14.32
CA GLY A 262 21.92 -33.98 13.58
C GLY A 262 21.46 -34.00 12.12
N LYS A 263 20.69 -35.00 11.71
CA LYS A 263 20.01 -35.05 10.40
C LYS A 263 18.50 -35.10 10.62
N PRO A 264 17.71 -34.38 9.81
CA PRO A 264 16.28 -34.49 9.87
C PRO A 264 15.85 -35.91 9.43
N VAL A 265 15.34 -36.69 10.38
CA VAL A 265 14.68 -37.99 10.17
C VAL A 265 13.19 -37.81 9.89
N ILE A 266 12.63 -36.64 10.23
CA ILE A 266 11.24 -36.27 9.93
C ILE A 266 11.05 -35.82 8.48
N ASP A 267 9.84 -36.08 7.98
CA ASP A 267 9.27 -35.50 6.78
C ASP A 267 9.29 -33.96 6.84
N TYR A 268 10.13 -33.34 6.01
CA TYR A 268 10.24 -31.90 5.86
C TYR A 268 8.91 -31.18 5.66
N ASP A 269 7.91 -31.87 5.13
CA ASP A 269 6.57 -31.31 4.91
C ASP A 269 5.91 -30.89 6.24
N ILE A 270 6.27 -31.53 7.37
CA ILE A 270 5.82 -31.12 8.71
C ILE A 270 6.44 -29.78 9.12
N PHE A 271 7.75 -29.60 8.88
CA PHE A 271 8.44 -28.33 9.19
C PHE A 271 7.85 -27.19 8.38
N ILE A 272 7.69 -27.40 7.07
CA ILE A 272 7.11 -26.39 6.19
C ILE A 272 5.71 -26.03 6.68
N LYS A 273 4.85 -27.03 6.94
CA LYS A 273 3.48 -26.80 7.41
C LYS A 273 3.42 -26.00 8.72
N ILE A 274 4.27 -26.32 9.69
CA ILE A 274 4.34 -25.57 10.96
C ILE A 274 4.77 -24.12 10.66
N PHE A 275 5.86 -23.95 9.90
CA PHE A 275 6.42 -22.64 9.61
C PHE A 275 5.51 -21.74 8.77
N THR A 276 4.62 -22.30 7.95
CA THR A 276 3.71 -21.55 7.07
C THR A 276 2.34 -21.29 7.68
N HIS A 277 1.78 -22.23 8.45
CA HIS A 277 0.42 -22.09 8.98
C HIS A 277 0.32 -21.53 10.40
N ASP A 278 1.30 -21.77 11.28
CA ASP A 278 1.20 -21.29 12.66
C ASP A 278 1.41 -19.77 12.76
N ALA A 279 0.75 -19.15 13.75
CA ALA A 279 0.94 -17.75 14.06
C ALA A 279 2.37 -17.46 14.51
N PHE A 280 2.90 -16.28 14.21
CA PHE A 280 4.25 -15.90 14.63
C PHE A 280 4.42 -15.94 16.18
N ALA A 281 3.37 -15.60 16.94
CA ALA A 281 3.37 -15.74 18.40
C ALA A 281 3.53 -17.21 18.86
N GLN A 282 2.85 -18.13 18.17
CA GLN A 282 2.95 -19.57 18.41
C GLN A 282 4.34 -20.09 18.02
N LEU A 283 4.87 -19.69 16.87
CA LEU A 283 6.21 -20.06 16.41
C LEU A 283 7.30 -19.58 17.37
N SER A 284 7.23 -18.34 17.84
CA SER A 284 8.19 -17.80 18.82
C SER A 284 8.20 -18.65 20.10
N SER A 285 7.02 -18.98 20.62
CA SER A 285 6.88 -19.85 21.80
C SER A 285 7.44 -21.27 21.56
N ILE A 286 7.28 -21.81 20.34
CA ILE A 286 7.84 -23.11 19.94
C ILE A 286 9.36 -23.06 19.95
N PHE A 287 9.95 -21.98 19.42
CA PHE A 287 11.40 -21.81 19.36
C PHE A 287 12.01 -21.68 20.75
N ASP A 288 11.40 -20.91 21.66
CA ASP A 288 11.84 -20.83 23.06
C ASP A 288 11.77 -22.18 23.77
N MET A 289 10.63 -22.87 23.65
CA MET A 289 10.45 -24.19 24.27
C MET A 289 11.43 -25.22 23.71
N TYR A 290 11.76 -25.16 22.42
CA TYR A 290 12.72 -26.03 21.79
C TYR A 290 14.13 -25.80 22.35
N GLU A 291 14.56 -24.55 22.40
CA GLU A 291 15.88 -24.17 22.92
C GLU A 291 16.03 -24.54 24.40
N ASP A 292 15.00 -24.28 25.22
CA ASP A 292 14.96 -24.62 26.64
C ASP A 292 15.05 -26.14 26.90
N GLN A 293 14.37 -26.96 26.08
CA GLN A 293 14.31 -28.41 26.28
C GLN A 293 15.53 -29.15 25.72
N TYR A 294 16.07 -28.69 24.60
CA TYR A 294 17.10 -29.42 23.85
C TYR A 294 18.49 -28.77 23.92
N GLY A 295 18.59 -27.54 24.44
CA GLY A 295 19.85 -26.86 24.75
C GLY A 295 20.58 -26.25 23.56
N TYR A 296 19.93 -26.16 22.40
CA TYR A 296 20.45 -25.48 21.22
C TYR A 296 19.29 -24.86 20.42
N PRO A 297 19.54 -23.74 19.70
CA PRO A 297 18.48 -23.03 18.99
C PRO A 297 18.01 -23.81 17.76
N ILE A 298 16.73 -23.63 17.38
CA ILE A 298 16.09 -24.34 16.25
C ILE A 298 16.83 -24.12 14.91
N GLN A 299 17.54 -23.00 14.76
CA GLN A 299 18.36 -22.69 13.58
C GLN A 299 19.46 -23.74 13.34
N VAL A 300 19.94 -24.41 14.39
CA VAL A 300 20.94 -25.50 14.28
C VAL A 300 20.28 -26.80 13.80
N ALA A 301 18.99 -26.99 14.08
CA ALA A 301 18.21 -28.14 13.64
C ALA A 301 17.69 -28.01 12.20
N ILE A 302 17.64 -26.78 11.67
CA ILE A 302 17.20 -26.50 10.31
C ILE A 302 18.32 -26.83 9.32
N GLU A 303 18.09 -27.78 8.41
CA GLU A 303 19.08 -28.15 7.38
C GLU A 303 19.18 -27.09 6.27
N HIS A 304 18.05 -26.47 5.88
CA HIS A 304 18.00 -25.58 4.72
C HIS A 304 18.04 -24.10 5.13
N GLN A 305 19.08 -23.39 4.69
CA GLN A 305 19.29 -21.97 5.01
C GLN A 305 18.13 -21.03 4.62
N CYS A 306 17.24 -21.47 3.72
CA CYS A 306 16.06 -20.70 3.31
C CYS A 306 14.93 -20.69 4.35
N GLN A 307 15.00 -21.51 5.39
CA GLN A 307 14.06 -21.48 6.52
C GLN A 307 14.54 -20.56 7.66
N ILE A 308 15.83 -20.19 7.69
CA ILE A 308 16.40 -19.26 8.67
C ILE A 308 15.65 -17.90 8.71
N PRO A 309 15.28 -17.28 7.55
CA PRO A 309 14.50 -16.05 7.55
C PRO A 309 13.22 -16.12 8.37
N ILE A 310 12.55 -17.28 8.41
CA ILE A 310 11.30 -17.48 9.16
C ILE A 310 11.57 -17.31 10.65
N VAL A 311 12.65 -17.92 11.14
CA VAL A 311 13.02 -17.82 12.56
C VAL A 311 13.38 -16.38 12.91
N GLU A 312 14.21 -15.73 12.09
CA GLU A 312 14.62 -14.34 12.33
C GLU A 312 13.44 -13.36 12.32
N TYR A 313 12.56 -13.46 11.33
CA TYR A 313 11.36 -12.64 11.24
C TYR A 313 10.40 -12.89 12.41
N THR A 314 10.22 -14.15 12.81
CA THR A 314 9.37 -14.52 13.96
C THR A 314 9.87 -13.90 15.27
N ARG A 315 11.20 -13.82 15.45
CA ARG A 315 11.81 -13.24 16.67
C ARG A 315 11.65 -11.73 16.72
N SER A 316 11.91 -11.05 15.61
CA SER A 316 11.76 -9.60 15.50
C SER A 316 11.58 -9.21 14.03
N PRO A 317 10.36 -8.87 13.58
CA PRO A 317 10.12 -8.40 12.22
C PRO A 317 10.97 -7.17 11.88
N SER A 318 10.97 -6.16 12.75
CA SER A 318 11.75 -4.93 12.55
C SER A 318 13.25 -5.18 12.57
N GLY A 319 13.74 -6.05 13.45
CA GLY A 319 15.16 -6.43 13.52
C GLY A 319 15.62 -7.22 12.31
N TYR A 320 14.74 -8.07 11.77
CA TYR A 320 14.99 -8.78 10.53
C TYR A 320 15.12 -7.83 9.33
N HIS A 321 14.22 -6.85 9.20
CA HIS A 321 14.33 -5.84 8.13
C HIS A 321 15.57 -4.94 8.33
N ALA A 322 15.91 -4.57 9.57
CA ALA A 322 17.14 -3.85 9.88
C ALA A 322 18.39 -4.63 9.46
N LYS A 323 18.42 -5.94 9.72
CA LYS A 323 19.48 -6.83 9.27
C LYS A 323 19.58 -6.92 7.76
N ILE A 324 18.45 -7.01 7.06
CA ILE A 324 18.40 -7.00 5.59
C ILE A 324 18.98 -5.70 5.04
N LEU A 325 18.60 -4.55 5.59
CA LEU A 325 19.14 -3.25 5.19
C LEU A 325 20.65 -3.19 5.38
N ARG A 326 21.16 -3.66 6.53
CA ARG A 326 22.60 -3.70 6.78
C ARG A 326 23.33 -4.58 5.77
N GLN A 327 22.83 -5.80 5.54
CA GLN A 327 23.42 -6.72 4.56
C GLN A 327 23.42 -6.15 3.14
N ALA A 328 22.37 -5.44 2.75
CA ALA A 328 22.26 -4.82 1.45
C ALA A 328 23.21 -3.62 1.27
N LEU A 329 23.42 -2.82 2.32
CA LEU A 329 24.39 -1.71 2.36
C LEU A 329 25.84 -2.18 2.41
N ASP A 330 26.11 -3.30 3.09
CA ASP A 330 27.46 -3.85 3.25
C ASP A 330 27.98 -4.61 2.02
N LYS A 331 27.09 -4.96 1.09
CA LYS A 331 27.43 -5.70 -0.13
C LYS A 331 28.19 -4.82 -1.13
N GLU A 332 29.15 -5.41 -1.83
CA GLU A 332 29.85 -4.81 -2.97
C GLU A 332 29.62 -5.65 -4.24
N PRO A 333 28.92 -5.13 -5.27
CA PRO A 333 28.20 -3.85 -5.30
C PRO A 333 26.96 -3.83 -4.38
N ILE A 334 26.53 -2.63 -4.00
CA ILE A 334 25.36 -2.40 -3.13
C ILE A 334 24.09 -3.03 -3.72
N ASP A 335 23.30 -3.66 -2.86
CA ASP A 335 22.06 -4.34 -3.25
C ASP A 335 20.86 -3.37 -3.31
N TYR A 336 20.85 -2.48 -4.30
CA TYR A 336 19.84 -1.44 -4.43
C TYR A 336 18.41 -2.00 -4.50
N THR A 337 18.18 -3.13 -5.17
CA THR A 337 16.85 -3.76 -5.23
C THR A 337 16.30 -4.04 -3.83
N THR A 338 17.12 -4.63 -2.97
CA THR A 338 16.72 -4.94 -1.59
C THR A 338 16.50 -3.65 -0.78
N LEU A 339 17.35 -2.63 -0.95
CA LEU A 339 17.18 -1.35 -0.27
C LEU A 339 15.90 -0.61 -0.70
N ILE A 340 15.64 -0.55 -2.00
CA ILE A 340 14.45 0.08 -2.57
C ILE A 340 13.20 -0.61 -2.04
N ARG A 341 13.16 -1.95 -2.10
CA ARG A 341 12.03 -2.74 -1.59
C ARG A 341 11.79 -2.48 -0.11
N THR A 342 12.83 -2.53 0.71
CA THR A 342 12.67 -2.40 2.17
C THR A 342 12.40 -0.96 2.60
N ILE A 343 13.05 0.05 2.02
CA ILE A 343 12.84 1.46 2.42
C ILE A 343 11.52 2.00 1.86
N ILE A 344 11.28 1.85 0.55
CA ILE A 344 10.08 2.42 -0.09
C ILE A 344 8.85 1.56 0.21
N GLY A 345 8.98 0.23 0.17
CA GLY A 345 7.85 -0.67 0.42
C GLY A 345 7.32 -0.63 1.85
N HIS A 346 8.19 -0.29 2.83
CA HIS A 346 7.80 -0.19 4.24
C HIS A 346 7.56 1.26 4.71
N GLU A 347 7.71 2.27 3.83
CA GLU A 347 7.57 3.69 4.15
C GLU A 347 6.28 4.00 4.93
N SER A 348 5.16 3.38 4.55
CA SER A 348 3.85 3.58 5.16
C SER A 348 3.41 2.45 6.12
N LYS A 349 4.29 1.48 6.42
CA LYS A 349 3.98 0.31 7.25
C LYS A 349 4.70 0.39 8.61
N ASP A 350 5.97 0.02 8.67
CA ASP A 350 6.74 -0.20 9.89
C ASP A 350 8.19 0.32 9.80
N LEU A 351 8.48 1.21 8.84
CA LEU A 351 9.84 1.73 8.65
C LEU A 351 10.35 2.48 9.90
N CYS A 352 9.45 3.07 10.71
CA CYS A 352 9.84 3.73 11.96
C CYS A 352 10.47 2.75 12.96
N GLU A 353 9.81 1.63 13.20
CA GLU A 353 10.27 0.56 14.07
C GLU A 353 11.57 -0.06 13.54
N VAL A 354 11.67 -0.24 12.22
CA VAL A 354 12.90 -0.73 11.56
C VAL A 354 14.09 0.20 11.82
N LYS A 355 13.91 1.53 11.75
CA LYS A 355 14.98 2.50 12.05
C LYS A 355 15.45 2.41 13.49
N LEU A 356 14.51 2.30 14.43
CA LEU A 356 14.82 2.18 15.85
C LEU A 356 15.62 0.91 16.13
N GLU A 357 15.18 -0.21 15.56
CA GLU A 357 15.86 -1.49 15.76
C GLU A 357 17.23 -1.52 15.06
N TYR A 358 17.36 -0.90 13.89
CA TYR A 358 18.65 -0.71 13.22
C TYR A 358 19.65 0.03 14.12
N SER A 359 19.23 1.15 14.70
CA SER A 359 20.09 1.95 15.59
C SER A 359 20.55 1.14 16.82
N LYS A 360 19.65 0.36 17.42
CA LYS A 360 19.99 -0.52 18.55
C LYS A 360 20.96 -1.64 18.17
N MET A 361 20.84 -2.19 16.97
CA MET A 361 21.64 -3.34 16.54
C MET A 361 23.06 -2.96 16.10
N TYR A 362 23.26 -1.75 15.59
CA TYR A 362 24.50 -1.35 14.94
C TYR A 362 25.21 -0.15 15.57
N ASP A 363 24.65 0.43 16.63
CA ASP A 363 25.16 1.65 17.29
C ASP A 363 25.38 2.83 16.30
N GLU A 364 24.65 2.83 15.19
CA GLU A 364 24.70 3.81 14.09
C GLU A 364 23.28 3.97 13.53
N THR A 365 22.87 5.20 13.19
CA THR A 365 21.53 5.40 12.63
C THR A 365 21.48 4.96 11.17
N LEU A 366 20.32 4.44 10.73
CA LEU A 366 20.13 4.07 9.31
C LEU A 366 20.41 5.25 8.37
N HIS A 367 20.05 6.47 8.79
CA HIS A 367 20.34 7.70 8.07
C HIS A 367 21.85 7.90 7.88
N GLN A 368 22.65 7.82 8.94
CA GLN A 368 24.11 7.96 8.87
C GLN A 368 24.73 6.93 7.91
N THR A 369 24.33 5.66 8.03
CA THR A 369 24.85 4.61 7.14
C THR A 369 24.54 4.88 5.68
N ILE A 370 23.31 5.33 5.37
CA ILE A 370 22.90 5.66 4.00
C ILE A 370 23.68 6.86 3.46
N GLU A 371 23.91 7.89 4.27
CA GLU A 371 24.67 9.06 3.85
C GLU A 371 26.09 8.70 3.42
N HIS A 372 26.72 7.78 4.17
CA HIS A 372 28.08 7.32 3.95
C HIS A 372 28.18 6.30 2.80
N ARG A 373 27.29 5.30 2.76
CA ARG A 373 27.44 4.14 1.85
C ARG A 373 26.83 4.36 0.47
N ILE A 374 25.81 5.21 0.32
CA ILE A 374 25.15 5.37 -0.98
C ILE A 374 25.84 6.45 -1.81
N ASP A 375 26.40 6.01 -2.95
CA ASP A 375 27.10 6.87 -3.91
C ASP A 375 26.15 7.58 -4.88
N ILE A 376 25.01 6.97 -5.23
CA ILE A 376 24.05 7.55 -6.16
C ILE A 376 23.30 8.69 -5.45
N ALA A 377 23.66 9.93 -5.79
CA ALA A 377 23.19 11.13 -5.10
C ALA A 377 21.67 11.26 -5.05
N GLU A 378 20.97 10.95 -6.14
CA GLU A 378 19.52 11.01 -6.22
C GLU A 378 18.85 9.99 -5.30
N ILE A 379 19.25 8.72 -5.35
CA ILE A 379 18.70 7.68 -4.48
C ILE A 379 18.96 8.00 -3.01
N LYS A 380 20.19 8.44 -2.68
CA LYS A 380 20.54 8.88 -1.33
C LYS A 380 19.60 9.96 -0.83
N LYS A 381 19.34 11.00 -1.63
CA LYS A 381 18.42 12.09 -1.24
C LYS A 381 17.01 11.57 -0.96
N ILE A 382 16.49 10.68 -1.82
CA ILE A 382 15.16 10.09 -1.64
C ILE A 382 15.09 9.28 -0.35
N PHE A 383 16.05 8.38 -0.12
CA PHE A 383 16.05 7.56 1.08
C PHE A 383 16.15 8.40 2.34
N VAL A 384 17.00 9.44 2.36
CA VAL A 384 17.08 10.36 3.49
C VAL A 384 15.75 11.07 3.75
N VAL A 385 15.05 11.53 2.70
CA VAL A 385 13.73 12.15 2.85
C VAL A 385 12.72 11.16 3.43
N ILE A 386 12.61 9.95 2.87
CA ILE A 386 11.69 8.92 3.35
C ILE A 386 11.96 8.56 4.81
N ILE A 387 13.24 8.38 5.17
CA ILE A 387 13.66 8.03 6.53
C ILE A 387 13.34 9.16 7.52
N ALA A 388 13.60 10.41 7.15
CA ALA A 388 13.36 11.57 8.00
C ALA A 388 11.87 11.86 8.20
N THR A 389 11.03 11.61 7.19
CA THR A 389 9.58 11.86 7.28
C THR A 389 8.90 10.98 8.33
N GLY A 390 9.54 9.86 8.72
CA GLY A 390 9.08 8.99 9.80
C GLY A 390 9.64 9.30 11.20
N ASP A 391 10.38 10.40 11.42
CA ASP A 391 10.98 10.74 12.73
C ASP A 391 10.06 11.58 13.65
N ASP A 392 8.85 11.92 13.19
CA ASP A 392 7.90 12.78 13.93
C ASP A 392 7.14 12.11 15.09
N LEU A 393 7.60 10.95 15.58
CA LEU A 393 7.07 10.30 16.79
C LEU A 393 8.17 9.90 17.78
N THR A 394 9.08 10.81 18.11
CA THR A 394 9.81 10.69 19.38
C THR A 394 8.95 11.29 20.52
N PRO A 395 8.61 10.52 21.58
CA PRO A 395 8.06 11.11 22.78
C PRO A 395 9.13 12.01 23.37
N ARG A 396 8.87 13.33 23.43
CA ARG A 396 9.63 14.20 24.31
C ARG A 396 9.41 13.68 25.74
N ASN A 397 10.48 13.20 26.34
CA ASN A 397 10.56 12.98 27.78
C ASN A 397 10.09 14.25 28.50
N GLY A 398 8.95 14.12 29.17
CA GLY A 398 8.38 15.10 30.07
C GLY A 398 7.60 14.31 31.11
N GLU A 399 8.24 14.07 32.24
CA GLU A 399 7.58 13.67 33.47
C GLU A 399 6.47 14.67 33.77
N GLU A 400 5.23 14.19 33.86
CA GLU A 400 4.23 14.75 34.76
C GLU A 400 3.16 13.68 35.05
N ASP A 401 3.21 13.19 36.29
CA ASP A 401 2.19 12.38 36.93
C ASP A 401 0.80 13.01 36.80
N CYS A 402 -0.23 12.19 36.55
CA CYS A 402 -1.49 12.28 37.29
C CYS A 402 -2.34 11.00 37.08
N SER A 403 -2.41 10.21 38.14
CA SER A 403 -3.40 9.17 38.41
C SER A 403 -4.84 9.72 38.45
N GLY A 404 -5.82 8.97 37.95
CA GLY A 404 -7.23 9.18 38.31
C GLY A 404 -8.30 8.54 37.40
N ASP A 405 -8.65 7.30 37.75
CA ASP A 405 -9.98 6.66 37.67
C ASP A 405 -10.67 6.19 36.37
N LYS A 406 -11.35 5.05 36.58
CA LYS A 406 -12.02 4.11 35.69
C LYS A 406 -13.41 4.60 35.26
N ASP A 407 -13.88 4.13 34.10
CA ASP A 407 -15.10 3.30 34.04
C ASP A 407 -15.35 2.68 32.65
N SER A 408 -15.98 1.51 32.68
CA SER A 408 -16.23 0.52 31.62
C SER A 408 -17.40 0.86 30.67
N SER A 409 -17.37 0.37 29.42
CA SER A 409 -18.46 -0.46 28.83
C SER A 409 -18.16 -0.94 27.39
N SER A 410 -18.71 -2.11 27.07
CA SER A 410 -18.58 -2.96 25.87
C SER A 410 -19.57 -2.65 24.73
N SER A 411 -19.23 -2.95 23.46
CA SER A 411 -20.14 -3.67 22.53
C SER A 411 -19.51 -4.04 21.15
N THR A 412 -19.49 -5.35 20.89
CA THR A 412 -19.66 -6.17 19.66
C THR A 412 -19.99 -5.54 18.27
N GLY A 413 -19.33 -6.04 17.20
CA GLY A 413 -19.99 -6.81 16.11
C GLY A 413 -19.91 -6.38 14.62
N ALA A 414 -18.91 -6.89 13.87
CA ALA A 414 -18.91 -7.48 12.49
C ALA A 414 -19.45 -6.70 11.22
N PRO A 415 -19.25 -7.16 9.96
CA PRO A 415 -18.31 -6.55 8.99
C PRO A 415 -18.95 -6.02 7.67
N LEU A 416 -18.21 -5.18 6.95
CA LEU A 416 -18.69 -4.25 5.90
C LEU A 416 -18.34 -4.65 4.44
N ASN A 417 -18.28 -5.94 4.10
CA ASN A 417 -17.71 -6.41 2.81
C ASN A 417 -18.70 -6.96 1.75
N ALA A 418 -19.96 -6.53 1.73
CA ALA A 418 -20.93 -7.01 0.71
C ALA A 418 -21.65 -5.91 -0.11
N ILE A 419 -21.31 -4.63 0.09
CA ILE A 419 -22.07 -3.50 -0.49
C ILE A 419 -21.35 -2.82 -1.67
N THR A 420 -20.04 -3.00 -1.80
CA THR A 420 -19.20 -2.26 -2.76
C THR A 420 -19.40 -2.71 -4.22
N SER A 421 -19.56 -4.00 -4.50
CA SER A 421 -19.63 -4.49 -5.89
C SER A 421 -20.99 -4.25 -6.58
N LYS A 422 -22.10 -4.15 -5.83
CA LYS A 422 -23.43 -3.86 -6.40
C LYS A 422 -23.69 -2.37 -6.67
N VAL A 423 -22.87 -1.48 -6.10
CA VAL A 423 -23.01 -0.02 -6.26
C VAL A 423 -22.30 0.47 -7.53
N MET A 424 -21.23 -0.20 -7.97
CA MET A 424 -20.48 0.15 -9.18
C MET A 424 -21.27 -0.16 -10.46
N GLU A 425 -21.92 -1.32 -10.57
CA GLU A 425 -22.70 -1.71 -11.76
C GLU A 425 -24.00 -0.91 -11.95
N LYS A 426 -24.63 -0.44 -10.86
CA LYS A 426 -25.87 0.36 -10.93
C LYS A 426 -25.64 1.81 -11.35
N LYS A 427 -24.46 2.38 -11.10
CA LYS A 427 -24.14 3.78 -11.47
C LYS A 427 -23.95 3.95 -12.98
N SER A 428 -23.32 2.98 -13.66
CA SER A 428 -23.08 3.01 -15.11
C SER A 428 -24.38 3.00 -15.95
N LYS A 429 -25.38 2.20 -15.57
CA LYS A 429 -26.65 2.13 -16.30
C LYS A 429 -27.56 3.33 -16.07
N HIS A 430 -27.51 3.97 -14.91
CA HIS A 430 -28.38 5.11 -14.63
C HIS A 430 -27.89 6.41 -15.29
N SER A 431 -26.58 6.62 -15.42
CA SER A 431 -26.02 7.78 -16.11
C SER A 431 -26.26 7.75 -17.62
N LEU A 432 -26.22 6.56 -18.25
CA LEU A 432 -26.52 6.40 -19.68
C LEU A 432 -28.00 6.64 -20.01
N ASP A 433 -28.93 6.12 -19.18
CA ASP A 433 -30.38 6.26 -19.42
C ASP A 433 -30.88 7.71 -19.23
N VAL A 434 -30.17 8.50 -18.40
CA VAL A 434 -30.46 9.93 -18.20
C VAL A 434 -29.94 10.78 -19.37
N LEU A 435 -28.75 10.47 -19.90
CA LEU A 435 -28.18 11.17 -21.06
C LEU A 435 -28.98 10.90 -22.35
N GLU A 436 -29.51 9.68 -22.52
CA GLU A 436 -30.31 9.33 -23.70
C GLU A 436 -31.69 10.01 -23.71
N LYS A 437 -32.32 10.15 -22.53
CA LYS A 437 -33.55 10.93 -22.35
C LYS A 437 -33.32 12.43 -22.54
N PHE A 438 -32.18 12.96 -22.12
CA PHE A 438 -31.80 14.35 -22.35
C PHE A 438 -31.58 14.65 -23.85
N ALA A 439 -30.95 13.73 -24.59
CA ALA A 439 -30.75 13.85 -26.03
C ALA A 439 -32.07 13.79 -26.83
N GLN A 440 -33.06 13.00 -26.38
CA GLN A 440 -34.40 12.97 -26.99
C GLN A 440 -35.19 14.26 -26.78
N ILE A 441 -35.11 14.86 -25.58
CA ILE A 441 -35.79 16.13 -25.27
C ILE A 441 -35.21 17.29 -26.10
N LEU A 442 -33.90 17.28 -26.36
CA LEU A 442 -33.25 18.29 -27.22
C LEU A 442 -33.62 18.14 -28.70
N LYS A 443 -33.79 16.92 -29.22
CA LYS A 443 -34.26 16.68 -30.61
C LYS A 443 -35.71 17.12 -30.85
N ILE A 444 -36.56 17.11 -29.82
CA ILE A 444 -37.96 17.58 -29.92
C ILE A 444 -38.03 19.11 -30.07
N ARG A 445 -37.01 19.86 -29.61
CA ARG A 445 -36.97 21.32 -29.71
C ARG A 445 -36.35 21.87 -30.99
N THR A 446 -35.63 21.06 -31.77
CA THR A 446 -35.05 21.49 -33.06
C THR A 446 -35.98 21.27 -34.26
N SER A 447 -37.22 20.81 -34.03
CA SER A 447 -38.15 20.38 -35.09
C SER A 447 -39.49 21.15 -35.12
N ASN A 448 -39.58 22.32 -34.49
CA ASN A 448 -40.75 23.21 -34.57
C ASN A 448 -40.33 24.65 -34.83
#